data_AF-A0A379FHX8-F1
#
_entry.id   AF-A0A379FHX8-F1
#
_cell.length_a   1.000
_cell.length_b   1.000
_cell.length_c   1.000
_cell.angle_alpha   90.00
_cell.angle_beta   90.00
_cell.angle_gamma   90.00
#
_symmetry.space_group_name_H-M   'P 1'
#
loop_
_entity.id
_entity.type
_entity.pdbx_description
1 polymer ?
#
loop_
_entity_poly.entity_id
_entity_poly.type
_entity_poly.pdbx_seq_one_letter_code
_entity_poly.pdbx_strand_id
1 'polypeptide(L)'
;MTYPIYNIFLQTLILIGNTFNVNFELRNENNINEDIFMLIERHYINLDLLNRFKSKSNEKIAQFENIIISNIESFDIPLSSALNSALVAVNKSRLIFGANHWEQILYLGLINGSAFRTYCNNKGYQ
;
A
#
# COMPACT_ATOMS: atom_id res chain seq x y z
N MET A 1 15.67 13.19 8.61
CA MET A 1 15.32 13.88 7.36
C MET A 1 14.12 13.17 6.75
N THR A 2 12.92 13.71 6.98
CA THR A 2 11.68 13.25 6.37
C THR A 2 11.52 13.98 5.05
N TYR A 3 11.73 13.29 3.93
CA TYR A 3 11.40 13.84 2.62
C TYR A 3 9.88 14.01 2.57
N PRO A 4 9.34 15.20 2.25
CA PRO A 4 7.92 15.34 1.98
C PRO A 4 7.65 14.55 0.71
N ILE A 5 7.01 13.40 0.90
CA ILE A 5 6.60 12.56 -0.21
C ILE A 5 5.42 13.26 -0.85
N TYR A 6 5.61 13.79 -2.06
CA TYR A 6 4.52 14.25 -2.92
C TYR A 6 3.65 13.05 -3.32
N ASN A 7 2.78 12.59 -2.42
CA ASN A 7 1.81 11.53 -2.71
C ASN A 7 0.68 12.12 -3.56
N ILE A 8 0.59 11.73 -4.83
CA ILE A 8 -0.56 12.06 -5.69
C ILE A 8 -1.70 11.06 -5.56
N PHE A 9 -1.46 9.99 -4.79
CA PHE A 9 -2.40 8.91 -4.59
C PHE A 9 -2.88 8.87 -3.16
N LEU A 10 -4.18 8.64 -3.04
CA LEU A 10 -4.75 8.03 -1.85
C LEU A 10 -5.12 6.60 -2.15
N GLN A 11 -4.95 5.79 -1.14
CA GLN A 11 -5.48 4.45 -1.10
C GLN A 11 -6.45 4.33 0.06
N THR A 12 -7.60 3.74 -0.23
CA THR A 12 -8.54 3.26 0.77
C THR A 12 -8.46 1.75 0.81
N LEU A 13 -8.19 1.20 2.00
CA LEU A 13 -8.13 -0.24 2.25
C LEU A 13 -9.18 -0.60 3.30
N ILE A 14 -10.16 -1.41 2.91
CA ILE A 14 -11.25 -1.85 3.78
C ILE A 14 -11.24 -3.36 3.86
N LEU A 15 -11.28 -3.90 5.08
CA LEU A 15 -11.47 -5.32 5.31
C LEU A 15 -12.98 -5.64 5.27
N ILE A 16 -13.39 -6.54 4.38
CA ILE A 16 -14.78 -7.01 4.26
C ILE A 16 -14.76 -8.53 4.47
N GLY A 17 -15.17 -8.96 5.67
CA GLY A 17 -14.99 -10.35 6.08
C GLY A 17 -13.50 -10.71 6.15
N ASN A 18 -13.06 -11.64 5.30
CA ASN A 18 -11.66 -12.06 5.17
C ASN A 18 -10.99 -11.57 3.89
N THR A 19 -11.62 -10.65 3.14
CA THR A 19 -11.05 -10.11 1.90
C THR A 19 -10.85 -8.61 2.00
N PHE A 20 -9.89 -8.10 1.23
CA PHE A 20 -9.60 -6.68 1.18
C PHE A 20 -10.28 -6.06 -0.03
N ASN A 21 -11.02 -4.99 0.20
CA ASN A 21 -11.47 -4.11 -0.86
C ASN A 21 -10.54 -2.90 -0.90
N VAL A 22 -9.83 -2.75 -2.02
CA VAL A 22 -8.84 -1.68 -2.23
C VAL A 22 -9.39 -0.73 -3.27
N ASN A 23 -9.33 0.57 -2.98
CA ASN A 23 -9.57 1.62 -3.96
C ASN A 23 -8.36 2.54 -4.04
N PHE A 24 -8.05 3.01 -5.26
CA PHE A 24 -7.03 4.01 -5.50
C PHE A 24 -7.69 5.25 -6.08
N GLU A 25 -7.28 6.42 -5.59
CA GLU A 25 -7.77 7.72 -6.04
C GLU A 25 -6.58 8.64 -6.27
N LEU A 26 -6.66 9.48 -7.29
CA LEU A 26 -5.73 10.59 -7.46
C LEU A 26 -6.27 11.79 -6.68
N ARG A 27 -5.41 12.42 -5.88
CA ARG A 27 -5.73 13.69 -5.21
C ARG A 27 -4.58 14.67 -5.31
N ASN A 28 -4.91 15.92 -5.58
CA ASN A 28 -3.94 17.00 -5.67
C ASN A 28 -3.65 17.66 -4.30
N GLU A 29 -3.34 16.85 -3.29
CA GLU A 29 -3.13 17.36 -1.92
C GLU A 29 -1.86 18.21 -1.77
N ASN A 30 -0.94 18.11 -2.73
CA ASN A 30 0.33 18.82 -2.73
C ASN A 30 0.34 20.08 -3.59
N ASN A 31 -0.82 20.55 -4.06
CA ASN A 31 -0.96 21.73 -4.91
C ASN A 31 -0.05 21.69 -6.15
N ILE A 32 0.02 20.53 -6.82
CA ILE A 32 0.60 20.43 -8.16
C ILE A 32 -0.17 21.39 -9.06
N ASN A 33 0.54 22.08 -9.94
CA ASN A 33 -0.07 22.95 -10.93
C ASN A 33 -1.24 22.24 -11.64
N GLU A 34 -2.38 22.93 -11.75
CA GLU A 34 -3.65 22.34 -12.22
C GLU A 34 -3.54 21.73 -13.61
N ASP A 35 -2.83 22.38 -14.55
CA ASP A 35 -2.65 21.87 -15.90
C ASP A 35 -1.85 20.57 -15.92
N ILE A 36 -0.81 20.50 -15.08
CA ILE A 36 0.01 19.30 -14.90
C ILE A 36 -0.81 18.18 -14.25
N PHE A 37 -1.56 18.49 -13.20
CA PHE A 37 -2.40 17.50 -12.52
C PHE A 37 -3.49 16.96 -13.46
N MET A 38 -4.14 17.83 -14.25
CA MET A 38 -5.12 17.44 -15.25
C MET A 38 -4.51 16.56 -16.36
N LEU A 39 -3.24 16.77 -16.73
CA LEU A 39 -2.53 15.89 -17.65
C LEU A 39 -2.29 14.50 -17.03
N ILE A 40 -1.85 14.47 -15.76
CA ILE A 40 -1.67 13.22 -15.01
C ILE A 40 -3.00 12.48 -14.92
N GLU A 41 -4.07 13.13 -14.47
CA GLU A 41 -5.38 12.53 -14.32
C GLU A 41 -5.89 11.93 -15.64
N ARG A 42 -5.81 12.68 -16.74
CA ARG A 42 -6.16 12.17 -18.08
C ARG A 42 -5.33 10.96 -18.48
N HIS A 43 -4.03 10.95 -18.19
CA HIS A 43 -3.17 9.80 -18.47
C HIS A 43 -3.63 8.55 -17.70
N TYR A 44 -4.00 8.70 -16.44
CA TYR A 44 -4.48 7.62 -15.60
C TYR A 44 -5.84 7.08 -16.04
N ILE A 45 -6.76 7.96 -16.41
CA ILE A 45 -8.08 7.60 -16.92
C ILE A 45 -7.94 6.86 -18.25
N ASN A 46 -7.18 7.40 -19.20
CA ASN A 46 -7.02 6.82 -20.53
C ASN A 46 -6.40 5.42 -20.52
N LEU A 47 -5.56 5.13 -19.52
CA LEU A 47 -4.90 3.83 -19.35
C LEU A 47 -5.58 2.92 -18.34
N ASP A 48 -6.72 3.36 -17.78
CA ASP A 48 -7.49 2.66 -16.76
C ASP A 48 -6.63 2.18 -15.56
N LEU A 49 -5.64 2.98 -15.18
CA LEU A 49 -4.57 2.53 -14.28
C LEU A 49 -5.09 2.18 -12.89
N LEU A 50 -6.01 2.98 -12.34
CA LEU A 50 -6.54 2.77 -10.98
C LEU A 50 -7.28 1.43 -10.87
N ASN A 51 -8.07 1.07 -11.89
CA ASN A 51 -8.76 -0.22 -11.95
C ASN A 51 -7.79 -1.38 -12.15
N ARG A 52 -6.73 -1.20 -12.96
CA ARG A 52 -5.66 -2.20 -13.13
C ARG A 52 -4.87 -2.43 -11.84
N PHE A 53 -4.66 -1.40 -11.03
CA PHE A 53 -4.02 -1.53 -9.72
C PHE A 53 -4.93 -2.26 -8.75
N LYS A 54 -6.22 -1.90 -8.72
CA LYS A 54 -7.25 -2.58 -7.93
C LYS A 54 -7.33 -4.07 -8.26
N SER A 55 -7.39 -4.44 -9.53
CA SER A 55 -7.50 -5.85 -9.95
C SER A 55 -6.29 -6.69 -9.56
N LYS A 56 -5.10 -6.09 -9.49
CA LYS A 56 -3.86 -6.74 -9.05
C LYS A 56 -3.64 -6.70 -7.53
N SER A 57 -4.41 -5.91 -6.79
CA SER A 57 -4.15 -5.68 -5.36
C SER A 57 -4.31 -6.94 -4.54
N ASN A 58 -5.32 -7.77 -4.81
CA ASN A 58 -5.54 -9.01 -4.05
C ASN A 58 -4.35 -9.96 -4.14
N GLU A 59 -3.76 -10.12 -5.33
CA GLU A 59 -2.56 -10.94 -5.54
C GLU A 59 -1.38 -10.39 -4.72
N LYS A 60 -1.18 -9.07 -4.76
CA LYS A 60 -0.09 -8.42 -4.03
C LYS A 60 -0.28 -8.45 -2.52
N ILE A 61 -1.52 -8.37 -2.04
CA ILE A 61 -1.84 -8.51 -0.63
C ILE A 61 -1.57 -9.94 -0.16
N ALA A 62 -1.95 -10.96 -0.93
CA ALA A 62 -1.64 -12.36 -0.59
C ALA A 62 -0.12 -12.62 -0.54
N GLN A 63 0.64 -12.06 -1.49
CA GLN A 63 2.11 -12.12 -1.47
C GLN A 63 2.67 -11.45 -0.20
N PHE A 64 2.16 -10.27 0.15
CA PHE A 64 2.57 -9.54 1.34
C PHE A 64 2.23 -10.30 2.63
N GLU A 65 1.02 -10.84 2.72
CA GLU A 65 0.57 -11.69 3.83
C GLU A 65 1.53 -12.86 4.03
N ASN A 66 1.83 -13.61 2.97
CA ASN A 66 2.72 -14.76 3.03
C ASN A 66 4.10 -14.36 3.57
N ILE A 67 4.63 -13.21 3.13
CA ILE A 67 5.91 -12.70 3.64
C ILE A 67 5.81 -12.38 5.13
N ILE A 68 4.78 -11.67 5.57
CA ILE A 68 4.63 -11.28 6.98
C ILE A 68 4.46 -12.51 7.87
N ILE A 69 3.54 -13.40 7.52
CA ILE A 69 3.25 -14.61 8.30
C ILE A 69 4.49 -15.50 8.35
N SER A 70 5.18 -15.73 7.22
CA SER A 70 6.39 -16.55 7.21
C SER A 70 7.49 -15.98 8.11
N ASN A 71 7.64 -14.65 8.17
CA ASN A 71 8.61 -14.03 9.08
C ASN A 71 8.23 -14.22 10.55
N ILE A 72 6.95 -14.05 10.89
CA ILE A 72 6.45 -14.28 12.25
C ILE A 72 6.74 -15.72 12.67
N GLU A 73 6.35 -16.69 11.84
CA GLU A 73 6.47 -18.12 12.16
C GLU A 73 7.92 -18.61 12.16
N SER A 74 8.77 -18.11 11.25
CA SER A 74 10.16 -18.56 11.14
C SER A 74 11.07 -18.00 12.23
N PHE A 75 10.76 -16.80 12.74
CA PHE A 75 11.62 -16.08 13.69
C PHE A 75 10.98 -15.88 15.06
N ASP A 76 9.75 -16.36 15.26
CA ASP A 76 8.97 -16.19 16.49
C ASP A 76 8.92 -14.73 16.96
N ILE A 77 8.59 -13.83 16.02
CA ILE A 77 8.54 -12.38 16.27
C ILE A 77 7.10 -11.86 16.27
N PRO A 78 6.78 -10.84 17.08
CA PRO A 78 5.47 -10.19 17.04
C PRO A 78 5.15 -9.58 15.66
N LEU A 79 3.86 -9.51 15.33
CA LEU A 79 3.34 -8.87 14.11
C LEU A 79 3.87 -7.44 13.96
N SER A 80 3.93 -6.68 15.05
CA SER A 80 4.48 -5.33 15.05
C SER A 80 5.94 -5.27 14.55
N SER A 81 6.76 -6.25 14.92
CA SER A 81 8.16 -6.34 14.48
C SER A 81 8.26 -6.74 13.02
N ALA A 82 7.43 -7.69 12.57
CA ALA A 82 7.36 -8.07 11.16
C ALA A 82 6.92 -6.90 10.27
N LEU A 83 5.91 -6.13 10.69
CA LEU A 83 5.44 -4.94 9.98
C LEU A 83 6.48 -3.81 9.95
N ASN A 84 7.26 -3.63 11.04
CA ASN A 84 8.36 -2.67 11.06
C ASN A 84 9.46 -3.04 10.07
N SER A 85 9.83 -4.33 10.00
CA SER A 85 10.79 -4.82 9.00
C SER A 85 10.28 -4.60 7.57
N ALA A 86 9.00 -4.88 7.32
CA ALA A 86 8.37 -4.62 6.04
C ALA A 86 8.35 -3.12 5.69
N LEU A 87 8.12 -2.23 6.66
CA LEU A 87 8.18 -0.78 6.46
C LEU A 87 9.56 -0.33 6.00
N VAL A 88 10.62 -0.86 6.61
CA VAL A 88 12.01 -0.58 6.21
C VAL A 88 12.25 -1.03 4.77
N ALA A 89 11.80 -2.24 4.41
CA ALA A 89 11.93 -2.77 3.05
C ALA A 89 11.18 -1.91 2.02
N VAL A 90 9.92 -1.56 2.30
CA VAL A 90 9.09 -0.68 1.45
C VAL A 90 9.76 0.67 1.26
N ASN A 91 10.28 1.28 2.32
CA ASN A 91 10.97 2.57 2.21
C ASN A 91 12.23 2.50 1.35
N LYS A 92 12.99 1.39 1.40
CA LYS A 92 14.12 1.16 0.48
C LYS A 92 13.64 1.03 -0.96
N SER A 93 12.59 0.24 -1.21
CA SER A 93 12.01 0.07 -2.55
C SER A 93 11.50 1.38 -3.14
N ARG A 94 10.93 2.26 -2.32
CA ARG A 94 10.45 3.60 -2.74
C ARG A 94 11.55 4.52 -3.24
N LEU A 95 12.80 4.34 -2.79
CA LEU A 95 13.94 5.09 -3.31
C LEU A 95 14.31 4.65 -4.74
N ILE A 96 13.95 3.42 -5.13
CA ILE A 96 14.27 2.84 -6.44
C ILE A 96 13.11 3.05 -7.42
N PHE A 97 11.88 2.67 -7.03
CA PHE A 97 10.71 2.69 -7.90
C PHE A 97 9.93 4.01 -7.90
N GLY A 98 10.26 4.90 -6.96
CA GLY A 98 9.53 6.12 -6.72
C GLY A 98 8.42 5.97 -5.67
N ALA A 99 8.23 7.05 -4.92
CA ALA A 99 7.32 7.06 -3.79
C ALA A 99 5.83 6.92 -4.18
N ASN A 100 5.48 7.28 -5.42
CA ASN A 100 4.14 7.18 -5.99
C ASN A 100 3.88 5.85 -6.73
N HIS A 101 4.80 4.89 -6.65
CA HIS A 101 4.55 3.58 -7.24
C HIS A 101 3.41 2.87 -6.50
N TRP A 102 2.37 2.44 -7.23
CA TRP A 102 1.11 1.96 -6.67
C TRP A 102 1.28 0.78 -5.69
N GLU A 103 2.21 -0.14 -5.94
CA GLU A 103 2.49 -1.25 -5.02
C GLU A 103 3.05 -0.76 -3.69
N GLN A 104 3.88 0.29 -3.71
CA GLN A 104 4.47 0.83 -2.50
C GLN A 104 3.41 1.56 -1.66
N ILE A 105 2.47 2.24 -2.32
CA ILE A 105 1.30 2.83 -1.67
C ILE A 105 0.44 1.72 -1.05
N LEU A 106 0.22 0.62 -1.77
CA LEU A 106 -0.51 -0.55 -1.26
C LEU A 106 0.13 -1.15 -0.01
N TYR A 107 1.44 -1.38 -0.03
CA TYR A 107 2.13 -1.93 1.13
C TYR A 107 2.14 -0.96 2.31
N LEU A 108 2.29 0.34 2.08
CA LEU A 108 2.15 1.33 3.16
C LEU A 108 0.74 1.34 3.76
N GLY A 109 -0.30 1.20 2.95
CA GLY A 109 -1.68 1.09 3.42
C GLY A 109 -1.91 -0.15 4.29
N LEU A 110 -1.33 -1.29 3.92
CA LEU A 110 -1.39 -2.53 4.72
C LEU A 110 -0.63 -2.37 6.05
N ILE A 111 0.57 -1.77 6.03
CA ILE A 111 1.44 -1.65 7.20
C ILE A 111 0.89 -0.66 8.25
N ASN A 112 0.44 0.50 7.77
CA ASN A 112 0.01 1.61 8.61
C ASN A 112 -1.48 1.54 8.94
N GLY A 113 -2.27 0.89 8.09
CA GLY A 113 -3.70 0.73 8.30
C GLY A 113 -4.04 -0.31 9.37
N SER A 114 -5.17 -0.11 10.06
CA SER A 114 -5.69 -1.09 11.01
C SER A 114 -6.26 -2.33 10.34
N ALA A 115 -6.72 -2.24 9.08
CA ALA A 115 -7.39 -3.33 8.37
C ALA A 115 -6.56 -4.62 8.33
N PHE A 116 -5.27 -4.53 7.96
CA PHE A 116 -4.39 -5.69 7.89
C PHE A 116 -4.05 -6.23 9.28
N ARG A 117 -3.84 -5.36 10.27
CA ARG A 117 -3.63 -5.77 11.66
C ARG A 117 -4.83 -6.53 12.21
N THR A 118 -6.05 -6.02 12.00
CA THR A 118 -7.28 -6.71 12.38
C THR A 118 -7.39 -8.07 11.70
N TYR A 119 -7.06 -8.15 10.41
CA TYR A 119 -7.03 -9.42 9.67
C TYR A 119 -6.06 -10.43 10.29
N CYS A 120 -4.82 -10.02 10.58
CA CYS A 120 -3.82 -10.89 11.23
C CYS A 120 -4.24 -11.31 12.64
N ASN A 121 -4.77 -10.38 13.44
CA ASN A 121 -5.25 -10.65 14.79
C ASN A 121 -6.40 -11.67 14.79
N ASN A 122 -7.33 -11.58 13.82
CA ASN A 122 -8.41 -12.57 13.65
C ASN A 122 -7.89 -13.97 13.31
N LYS A 123 -6.66 -14.08 12.80
CA LYS A 123 -5.96 -15.35 12.55
C LYS A 123 -5.07 -15.80 13.71
N GLY A 124 -4.98 -15.02 14.78
CA GLY A 124 -4.19 -15.35 15.97
C GLY A 124 -2.76 -14.80 15.99
N TYR A 125 -2.37 -13.97 15.02
CA TYR A 125 -1.06 -13.30 15.03
C TYR A 125 -1.16 -11.97 15.80
N GLN A 126 -0.28 -11.73 16.78
CA GLN A 126 -0.29 -10.53 17.65
C GLN A 126 0.96 -9.66 17.46
#